data_AF-A0A1B8QYR4-F1
#
_entry.id   AF-A0A1B8QYR4-F1
#
_cell.length_a   1.000
_cell.length_b   1.000
_cell.length_c   1.000
_cell.angle_alpha   90.00
_cell.angle_beta   90.00
_cell.angle_gamma   90.00
#
_symmetry.space_group_name_H-M   'P 1'
#
loop_
_entity.id
_entity.type
_entity.pdbx_description
1 polymer ?
#
loop_
_entity_poly.entity_id
_entity_poly.type
_entity_poly.pdbx_seq_one_letter_code
_entity_poly.pdbx_strand_id
1 'polypeptide(L)'
;MTKYFSVDISNDIHIINLCETLEQARETCLAGAVEAHEFADDMDEYENYESNDLPYAVYGVVLGKAECKKKTLTEEEKDERCSDFDYVLEKPEIVDYPKDDDWIKCSDRLPPVNEDGESCSVLLYGMDILSDFGSHQFIGYLMEGKFYCDDGNSPHQCYYVSHWQPLPEPPKDE
;
A
#
# COMPACT_ATOMS: atom_id res chain seq x y z
N MET A 1 4.77 -4.06 1.87
CA MET A 1 5.93 -4.18 0.95
C MET A 1 5.50 -3.67 -0.40
N THR A 2 6.03 -2.52 -0.83
CA THR A 2 5.74 -1.93 -2.14
C THR A 2 6.33 -2.81 -3.23
N LYS A 3 5.52 -3.13 -4.25
CA LYS A 3 5.95 -3.88 -5.44
C LYS A 3 5.97 -2.93 -6.63
N TYR A 4 6.87 -3.19 -7.57
CA TYR A 4 7.02 -2.39 -8.78
C TYR A 4 6.78 -3.27 -9.99
N PHE A 5 6.52 -2.65 -11.14
CA PHE A 5 6.38 -3.38 -12.39
C PHE A 5 7.04 -2.63 -13.54
N SER A 6 7.44 -3.38 -14.55
CA SER A 6 7.80 -2.89 -15.87
C SER A 6 7.01 -3.66 -16.92
N VAL A 7 6.68 -2.99 -18.02
CA VAL A 7 6.12 -3.64 -19.19
C VAL A 7 7.25 -3.85 -20.19
N ASP A 8 7.45 -5.11 -20.53
CA ASP A 8 8.35 -5.53 -21.59
C ASP A 8 7.62 -5.52 -22.92
N ILE A 9 8.17 -4.75 -23.86
CA ILE A 9 7.63 -4.52 -25.20
C ILE A 9 8.53 -5.12 -26.29
N SER A 10 9.59 -5.87 -25.94
CA SER A 10 10.48 -6.49 -26.94
C SER A 10 9.90 -7.73 -27.59
N ASN A 11 8.74 -8.20 -27.12
CA ASN A 11 8.02 -9.34 -27.65
C ASN A 11 6.66 -8.91 -28.22
N ASP A 12 6.10 -9.73 -29.12
CA ASP A 12 4.77 -9.54 -29.74
C ASP A 12 3.60 -9.39 -28.74
N ILE A 13 3.85 -9.69 -27.45
CA ILE A 13 2.90 -9.55 -26.36
C ILE A 13 3.57 -8.70 -25.28
N HIS A 14 2.89 -7.64 -24.84
CA HIS A 14 3.34 -6.83 -23.71
C HIS A 14 3.28 -7.65 -22.41
N ILE A 15 4.45 -7.97 -21.83
CA ILE A 15 4.58 -8.78 -20.63
C ILE A 15 4.80 -7.87 -19.41
N ILE A 16 4.05 -8.09 -18.34
CA ILE A 16 4.27 -7.39 -17.07
C ILE A 16 5.31 -8.17 -16.25
N ASN A 17 6.45 -7.54 -15.99
CA ASN A 17 7.48 -8.03 -15.08
C ASN A 17 7.33 -7.37 -13.71
N LEU A 18 7.44 -8.15 -12.65
CA LEU A 18 7.43 -7.64 -11.27
C LEU A 18 8.85 -7.38 -10.80
N CYS A 19 9.06 -6.19 -10.22
CA CYS A 19 10.36 -5.73 -9.75
C CYS A 19 10.33 -5.44 -8.23
N GLU A 20 11.50 -5.56 -7.60
CA GLU A 20 11.68 -5.31 -6.17
C GLU A 20 11.87 -3.82 -5.86
N THR A 21 12.46 -3.06 -6.78
CA THR A 21 12.70 -1.62 -6.64
C THR A 21 12.19 -0.84 -7.84
N LEU A 22 11.94 0.46 -7.65
CA LEU A 22 11.56 1.36 -8.73
C LEU A 22 12.67 1.52 -9.77
N GLU A 23 13.92 1.54 -9.31
CA GLU A 23 15.10 1.64 -10.18
C GLU A 23 15.21 0.41 -11.08
N GLN A 24 15.04 -0.79 -10.52
CA GLN A 24 14.99 -2.02 -11.31
C GLN A 24 13.87 -1.98 -12.35
N ALA A 25 12.66 -1.57 -11.96
CA ALA A 25 11.54 -1.45 -12.90
C ALA A 25 11.85 -0.49 -14.05
N ARG A 26 12.47 0.65 -13.74
CA ARG A 26 12.92 1.63 -14.74
C ARG A 26 13.96 1.05 -15.69
N GLU A 27 14.99 0.39 -15.17
CA GLU A 27 16.06 -0.19 -15.97
C GLU A 27 15.56 -1.32 -16.87
N THR A 28 14.72 -2.22 -16.33
CA THR A 28 14.11 -3.31 -17.11
C THR A 28 13.20 -2.78 -18.22
N CYS A 29 12.39 -1.75 -17.94
CA CYS A 29 11.55 -1.11 -18.95
C CYS A 29 12.39 -0.47 -20.08
N LEU A 30 13.47 0.22 -19.71
CA LEU A 30 14.36 0.84 -20.69
C LEU A 30 15.06 -0.21 -21.56
N ALA A 31 15.52 -1.31 -20.96
CA ALA A 31 16.16 -2.40 -21.69
C ALA A 31 15.21 -3.00 -22.75
N GLY A 32 13.96 -3.31 -22.38
CA GLY A 32 12.97 -3.82 -23.33
C GLY A 32 12.62 -2.81 -24.43
N ALA A 33 12.54 -1.51 -24.10
CA ALA A 33 12.28 -0.48 -25.10
C ALA A 33 13.45 -0.30 -26.10
N VAL A 34 14.69 -0.48 -25.65
CA VAL A 34 15.88 -0.46 -26.51
C VAL A 34 15.90 -1.67 -27.44
N GLU A 35 15.64 -2.87 -26.91
CA GLU A 35 15.59 -4.09 -27.72
C GLU A 35 14.49 -4.01 -28.80
N ALA A 36 13.30 -3.54 -28.43
CA ALA A 36 12.20 -3.31 -29.38
C ALA A 36 12.55 -2.27 -30.45
N HIS A 37 13.26 -1.19 -30.07
CA HIS A 37 13.73 -0.20 -31.01
C HIS A 37 14.77 -0.77 -31.99
N GLU A 38 15.74 -1.56 -31.50
CA GLU A 38 16.75 -2.21 -32.34
C GLU A 38 16.09 -3.15 -33.37
N PHE A 39 15.08 -3.91 -32.94
CA PHE A 39 14.30 -4.75 -33.85
C PHE A 39 13.54 -3.93 -34.90
N ALA A 40 12.91 -2.82 -34.51
CA ALA A 40 12.21 -1.95 -35.43
C ALA A 40 13.15 -1.28 -36.45
N ASP A 41 14.38 -0.94 -36.05
CA ASP A 41 15.44 -0.42 -36.93
C ASP A 41 15.87 -1.47 -37.97
N ASP A 42 16.08 -2.71 -37.54
CA ASP A 42 16.47 -3.83 -38.42
C ASP A 42 15.37 -4.19 -39.45
N MET A 43 14.10 -3.99 -39.07
CA MET A 43 12.93 -4.33 -39.90
C MET A 43 12.35 -3.15 -40.69
N ASP A 44 12.82 -1.91 -40.43
CA ASP A 44 12.26 -0.66 -40.95
C ASP A 44 10.76 -0.50 -40.58
N GLU A 45 10.38 -0.91 -39.36
CA GLU A 45 8.99 -0.98 -38.86
C GLU A 45 8.69 0.11 -37.81
N TYR A 46 9.28 1.29 -37.94
CA TYR A 46 9.14 2.40 -37.00
C TYR A 46 7.69 2.85 -36.74
N GLU A 47 6.84 2.84 -37.76
CA GLU A 47 5.42 3.23 -37.60
C GLU A 47 4.68 2.28 -36.65
N ASN A 48 5.01 0.98 -36.72
CA ASN A 48 4.42 -0.03 -35.85
C ASN A 48 4.94 0.14 -34.42
N TYR A 49 6.26 0.27 -34.25
CA TYR A 49 6.88 0.51 -32.94
C TYR A 49 6.34 1.76 -32.24
N GLU A 50 6.26 2.89 -32.95
CA GLU A 50 5.79 4.16 -32.40
C GLU A 50 4.32 4.10 -31.97
N SER A 51 3.48 3.39 -32.73
CA SER A 51 2.03 3.35 -32.51
C SER A 51 1.61 2.26 -31.52
N ASN A 52 2.28 1.11 -31.55
CA ASN A 52 1.81 -0.11 -30.90
C ASN A 52 2.69 -0.59 -29.74
N ASP A 53 4.00 -0.31 -29.74
CA ASP A 53 4.92 -0.85 -28.72
C ASP A 53 5.34 0.24 -27.73
N LEU A 54 5.95 1.32 -28.23
CA LEU A 54 6.51 2.41 -27.43
C LEU A 54 5.52 3.02 -26.41
N PRO A 55 4.22 3.22 -26.71
CA PRO A 55 3.26 3.76 -25.74
C PRO A 55 3.05 2.85 -24.52
N TYR A 56 3.39 1.56 -24.63
CA TYR A 56 3.25 0.57 -23.58
C TYR A 56 4.58 0.29 -22.86
N ALA A 57 5.69 0.91 -23.25
CA ALA A 57 6.95 0.89 -22.49
C ALA A 57 6.80 1.72 -21.19
N VAL A 58 6.08 1.17 -20.22
CA VAL A 58 5.77 1.82 -18.96
C VAL A 58 6.31 1.03 -17.77
N TYR A 59 6.68 1.73 -16.72
CA TYR A 59 7.05 1.16 -15.44
C TYR A 59 6.36 1.94 -14.33
N GLY A 60 6.17 1.30 -13.18
CA GLY A 60 5.46 1.95 -12.08
C GLY A 60 5.40 1.13 -10.80
N VAL A 61 4.54 1.61 -9.92
CA VAL A 61 4.28 1.01 -8.60
C VAL A 61 2.98 0.22 -8.70
N VAL A 62 2.99 -1.01 -8.19
CA VAL A 62 1.78 -1.80 -8.04
C VAL A 62 0.99 -1.20 -6.88
N LEU A 63 -0.29 -0.90 -7.12
CA LEU A 63 -1.14 -0.18 -6.16
C LEU A 63 -2.04 -1.10 -5.33
N GLY A 64 -2.08 -2.39 -5.65
CA GLY A 64 -2.91 -3.38 -4.97
C GLY A 64 -2.78 -4.76 -5.60
N LYS A 65 -3.50 -5.72 -5.03
CA LYS A 65 -3.59 -7.09 -5.53
C LYS A 65 -4.96 -7.69 -5.22
N ALA A 66 -5.31 -8.76 -5.90
CA ALA A 66 -6.42 -9.60 -5.48
C ALA A 66 -5.98 -10.50 -4.31
N GLU A 67 -6.83 -10.64 -3.29
CA GLU A 67 -6.67 -11.62 -2.23
C GLU A 67 -7.91 -12.51 -2.12
N CYS A 68 -7.69 -13.80 -1.87
CA CYS A 68 -8.76 -14.75 -1.56
C CYS A 68 -8.70 -15.11 -0.08
N LYS A 69 -9.82 -14.96 0.62
CA LYS A 69 -9.97 -15.44 1.99
C LYS A 69 -10.09 -16.96 1.99
N LYS A 70 -9.49 -17.61 2.99
CA LYS A 70 -9.63 -19.05 3.23
C LYS A 70 -10.77 -19.26 4.22
N LYS A 71 -11.79 -20.01 3.82
CA LYS A 71 -12.86 -20.50 4.70
C LYS A 71 -12.64 -21.98 4.98
N THR A 72 -12.47 -22.36 6.24
CA THR A 72 -12.42 -23.77 6.65
C THR A 72 -13.78 -24.42 6.46
N LEU A 73 -13.81 -25.62 5.89
CA LEU A 73 -15.03 -26.39 5.65
C LEU A 73 -15.43 -27.17 6.90
N THR A 74 -16.73 -27.29 7.13
CA THR A 74 -17.28 -28.25 8.10
C THR A 74 -17.23 -29.67 7.54
N GLU A 75 -17.34 -30.70 8.38
CA GLU A 75 -17.34 -32.10 7.94
C GLU A 75 -18.48 -32.40 6.93
N GLU A 76 -19.66 -31.79 7.12
CA GLU A 76 -20.78 -31.89 6.16
C GLU A 76 -20.45 -31.25 4.81
N GLU A 77 -19.81 -30.07 4.82
CA GLU A 77 -19.37 -29.39 3.60
C GLU A 77 -18.23 -30.15 2.89
N LYS A 78 -17.40 -30.90 3.62
CA LYS A 78 -16.35 -31.76 3.05
C LYS A 78 -16.95 -32.97 2.34
N ASP A 79 -17.90 -33.65 2.99
CA ASP A 79 -18.59 -34.82 2.44
C ASP A 79 -19.38 -34.47 1.18
N GLU A 80 -20.00 -33.29 1.12
CA GLU A 80 -20.73 -32.83 -0.08
C GLU A 80 -19.79 -32.45 -1.23
N ARG A 81 -18.62 -31.88 -0.91
CA ARG A 81 -17.70 -31.33 -1.92
C ARG A 81 -16.72 -32.37 -2.47
N CYS A 82 -16.60 -33.54 -1.84
CA CYS A 82 -15.67 -34.62 -2.21
C CYS A 82 -14.24 -34.09 -2.48
N SER A 83 -13.74 -33.19 -1.63
CA SER A 83 -12.45 -32.51 -1.78
C SER A 83 -11.49 -32.93 -0.67
N ASP A 84 -10.24 -33.21 -1.03
CA ASP A 84 -9.18 -33.53 -0.07
C ASP A 84 -8.72 -32.30 0.75
N PHE A 85 -9.19 -31.11 0.42
CA PHE A 85 -8.88 -29.87 1.14
C PHE A 85 -9.92 -29.56 2.21
N ASP A 86 -9.45 -29.25 3.42
CA ASP A 86 -10.28 -28.79 4.54
C ASP A 86 -10.75 -27.34 4.44
N TYR A 87 -10.48 -26.65 3.32
CA TYR A 87 -10.81 -25.24 3.14
C TYR A 87 -11.18 -24.93 1.70
N VAL A 88 -11.83 -23.78 1.53
CA VAL A 88 -12.16 -23.19 0.24
C VAL A 88 -11.65 -21.78 0.16
N LEU A 89 -11.27 -21.37 -1.05
CA LEU A 89 -11.01 -19.98 -1.36
C LEU A 89 -12.34 -19.32 -1.69
N GLU A 90 -12.64 -18.25 -0.97
CA GLU A 90 -13.74 -17.37 -1.29
C GLU A 90 -13.46 -16.58 -2.57
N LYS A 91 -14.46 -15.85 -3.06
CA LYS A 91 -14.28 -14.99 -4.24
C LYS A 91 -13.17 -13.97 -3.97
N PRO A 92 -12.27 -13.72 -4.93
CA PRO A 92 -11.21 -12.75 -4.76
C PRO A 92 -11.79 -11.35 -4.58
N GLU A 93 -11.18 -10.58 -3.70
CA GLU A 93 -11.45 -9.16 -3.49
C GLU A 93 -10.17 -8.36 -3.79
N ILE A 94 -10.32 -7.16 -4.37
CA ILE A 94 -9.18 -6.27 -4.57
C ILE A 94 -8.83 -5.63 -3.25
N VAL A 95 -7.56 -5.70 -2.90
CA VAL A 95 -6.95 -5.06 -1.74
C VAL A 95 -5.89 -4.10 -2.26
N ASP A 96 -6.12 -2.80 -2.05
CA ASP A 96 -5.13 -1.78 -2.35
C ASP A 96 -3.95 -1.91 -1.37
N TYR A 97 -2.73 -1.77 -1.89
CA TYR A 97 -1.57 -1.55 -1.05
C TYR A 97 -1.71 -0.17 -0.39
N PRO A 98 -1.21 0.00 0.85
CA PRO A 98 -1.29 1.28 1.53
C PRO A 98 -0.67 2.38 0.67
N LYS A 99 -1.47 3.39 0.34
CA LYS A 99 -0.98 4.65 -0.23
C LYS A 99 -0.79 5.59 0.95
N ASP A 100 0.45 6.04 1.17
CA ASP A 100 0.90 6.97 2.22
C ASP A 100 1.19 6.34 3.60
N ASP A 101 2.11 5.37 3.68
CA ASP A 101 2.73 4.90 4.94
C ASP A 101 1.74 4.65 6.11
N ASP A 102 0.50 4.29 5.81
CA ASP A 102 -0.66 4.12 6.72
C ASP A 102 -1.16 5.38 7.46
N TRP A 103 -0.81 6.59 7.04
CA TRP A 103 -1.31 7.85 7.62
C TRP A 103 -2.76 8.17 7.22
N ILE A 104 -3.60 8.41 8.22
CA ILE A 104 -5.03 8.73 8.08
C ILE A 104 -5.24 10.22 8.38
N LYS A 105 -5.80 10.97 7.43
CA LYS A 105 -6.19 12.37 7.66
C LYS A 105 -7.27 12.46 8.74
N CYS A 106 -7.09 13.37 9.70
CA CYS A 106 -8.09 13.60 10.75
C CYS A 106 -9.44 14.10 10.20
N SER A 107 -9.45 14.76 9.03
CA SER A 107 -10.66 15.17 8.32
C SER A 107 -11.47 14.00 7.75
N ASP A 108 -10.80 12.89 7.45
CA ASP A 108 -11.40 11.74 6.79
C ASP A 108 -11.95 10.78 7.85
N ARG A 109 -11.16 10.51 8.89
CA ARG A 109 -11.54 9.66 10.01
C ARG A 109 -10.71 9.96 11.25
N LEU A 110 -11.37 10.01 12.41
CA LEU A 110 -10.71 10.10 13.72
C LEU A 110 -10.33 8.71 14.26
N PRO A 111 -9.36 8.60 15.17
CA PRO A 111 -9.09 7.36 15.89
C PRO A 111 -10.35 6.78 16.55
N PRO A 112 -10.53 5.45 16.56
CA PRO A 112 -11.63 4.83 17.28
C PRO A 112 -11.48 5.09 18.78
N VAL A 113 -12.58 5.41 19.44
CA VAL A 113 -12.67 5.64 20.89
C VAL A 113 -13.30 4.45 21.59
N ASN A 114 -12.90 4.21 22.83
CA ASN A 114 -13.48 3.24 23.75
C ASN A 114 -14.81 3.76 24.35
N GLU A 115 -15.43 2.96 25.23
CA GLU A 115 -16.67 3.34 25.93
C GLU A 115 -16.51 4.61 26.79
N ASP A 116 -15.29 4.90 27.24
CA ASP A 116 -14.93 6.08 28.03
C ASP A 116 -14.70 7.33 27.16
N GLY A 117 -14.80 7.22 25.84
CA GLY A 117 -14.63 8.34 24.90
C GLY A 117 -13.17 8.69 24.58
N GLU A 118 -12.23 7.79 24.91
CA GLU A 118 -10.79 7.93 24.68
C GLU A 118 -10.28 6.90 23.66
N SER A 119 -9.37 7.29 22.77
CA SER A 119 -8.69 6.35 21.88
C SER A 119 -7.48 5.70 22.55
N CYS A 120 -7.05 4.55 22.04
CA CYS A 120 -5.69 4.07 22.31
C CYS A 120 -4.64 5.11 21.83
N SER A 121 -3.41 4.98 22.33
CA SER A 121 -2.28 5.76 21.83
C SER A 121 -2.04 5.48 20.34
N VAL A 122 -1.83 6.57 19.60
CA VAL A 122 -1.60 6.59 18.16
C VAL A 122 -0.39 7.45 17.83
N LEU A 123 0.22 7.23 16.67
CA LEU A 123 1.21 8.13 16.12
C LEU A 123 0.49 9.30 15.45
N LEU A 124 0.88 10.53 15.77
CA LEU A 124 0.27 11.76 15.27
C LEU A 124 1.27 12.54 14.41
N TYR A 125 0.78 13.27 13.41
CA TYR A 125 1.56 14.21 12.61
C TYR A 125 0.94 15.61 12.69
N GLY A 126 1.68 16.54 13.30
CA GLY A 126 1.19 17.88 13.57
C GLY A 126 2.12 18.68 14.47
N MET A 127 1.55 19.58 15.27
CA MET A 127 2.24 20.41 16.27
C MET A 127 1.61 20.09 17.62
N ASP A 128 2.38 19.56 18.57
CA ASP A 128 1.90 19.34 19.93
C ASP A 128 1.77 20.68 20.68
N ILE A 129 2.74 21.58 20.53
CA ILE A 129 2.73 22.92 21.11
C ILE A 129 2.81 24.04 20.06
N LEU A 130 2.27 25.22 20.40
CA LEU A 130 2.27 26.40 19.52
C LEU A 130 3.69 26.85 19.13
N SER A 131 4.67 26.64 20.01
CA SER A 131 6.05 27.10 19.83
C SER A 131 6.88 26.23 18.89
N ASP A 132 6.30 25.18 18.31
CA ASP A 132 7.00 24.33 17.37
C ASP A 132 7.33 25.03 16.06
N PHE A 133 8.53 24.76 15.54
CA PHE A 133 9.00 25.31 14.26
C PHE A 133 8.49 24.54 13.04
N GLY A 134 7.57 23.58 13.21
CA GLY A 134 7.01 22.80 12.11
C GLY A 134 6.25 21.56 12.58
N SER A 135 5.50 20.94 11.67
CA SER A 135 4.82 19.69 11.95
C SER A 135 5.81 18.53 12.05
N HIS A 136 5.67 17.70 13.08
CA HIS A 136 6.53 16.57 13.36
C HIS A 136 5.70 15.36 13.84
N GLN A 137 6.35 14.22 14.02
CA GLN A 137 5.72 12.98 14.47
C GLN A 137 5.87 12.81 15.98
N PHE A 138 4.78 12.53 16.69
CA PHE A 138 4.76 12.33 18.14
C PHE A 138 3.63 11.37 18.53
N ILE A 139 3.67 10.84 19.76
CA ILE A 139 2.64 9.92 20.26
C ILE A 139 1.59 10.71 21.03
N GLY A 140 0.31 10.42 20.79
CA GLY A 140 -0.79 11.00 21.51
C GLY A 140 -2.06 10.16 21.43
N TYR A 141 -3.18 10.70 21.88
CA TYR A 141 -4.47 10.04 21.91
C TYR A 141 -5.61 11.06 21.69
N LEU A 142 -6.78 10.57 21.31
CA LEU A 142 -7.99 11.37 21.13
C LEU A 142 -8.88 11.19 22.36
N MET A 143 -9.33 12.30 22.95
CA MET A 143 -10.29 12.29 24.05
C MET A 143 -11.30 13.42 23.83
N GLU A 144 -12.59 13.12 23.92
CA GLU A 144 -13.68 14.10 23.72
C GLU A 144 -13.55 14.91 22.40
N GLY A 145 -13.06 14.26 21.33
CA GLY A 145 -12.89 14.86 20.01
C GLY A 145 -11.68 15.81 19.87
N LYS A 146 -10.78 15.84 20.85
CA LYS A 146 -9.54 16.63 20.83
C LYS A 146 -8.33 15.73 21.01
N PHE A 147 -7.21 16.11 20.40
CA PHE A 147 -5.95 15.38 20.53
C PHE A 147 -5.17 15.88 21.74
N TYR A 148 -4.56 14.94 22.46
CA TYR A 148 -3.70 15.16 23.61
C TYR A 148 -2.41 14.35 23.45
N CYS A 149 -1.31 14.84 24.01
CA CYS A 149 -0.06 14.11 24.13
C CYS A 149 0.59 14.38 25.50
N ASP A 150 1.46 13.47 25.92
CA ASP A 150 2.20 13.59 27.18
C ASP A 150 3.62 14.09 26.88
N ASP A 151 3.95 15.27 27.38
CA ASP A 151 5.30 15.86 27.30
C ASP A 151 6.15 15.57 28.55
N GLY A 152 5.76 14.58 29.35
CA GLY A 152 6.47 14.12 30.53
C GLY A 152 6.15 14.91 31.81
N ASN A 153 5.26 15.90 31.76
CA ASN A 153 4.82 16.64 32.95
C ASN A 153 3.30 16.60 33.18
N SER A 154 2.48 16.52 32.13
CA SER A 154 1.03 16.26 32.17
C SER A 154 0.48 16.17 30.74
N PRO A 155 -0.63 15.43 30.51
CA PRO A 155 -1.29 15.47 29.23
C PRO A 155 -1.77 16.89 28.92
N HIS A 156 -1.34 17.42 27.77
CA HIS A 156 -1.81 18.71 27.27
C HIS A 156 -2.48 18.54 25.91
N GLN A 157 -3.40 19.46 25.60
CA GLN A 157 -4.11 19.43 24.32
C GLN A 157 -3.15 19.85 23.20
N CYS A 158 -3.03 19.02 22.17
CA CYS A 158 -2.20 19.32 21.00
C CYS A 158 -2.70 20.58 20.29
N TYR A 159 -1.78 21.39 19.79
CA TYR A 159 -2.12 22.59 19.04
C TYR A 159 -2.81 22.28 17.70
N TYR A 160 -2.24 21.36 16.92
CA TYR A 160 -2.77 20.98 15.61
C TYR A 160 -2.35 19.57 15.24
N VAL A 161 -3.30 18.76 14.75
CA VAL A 161 -3.02 17.41 14.24
C VAL A 161 -3.68 17.27 12.88
N SER A 162 -2.89 16.87 11.89
CA SER A 162 -3.35 16.72 10.51
C SER A 162 -3.63 15.27 10.12
N HIS A 163 -2.78 14.36 10.59
CA HIS A 163 -2.85 12.93 10.28
C HIS A 163 -2.53 12.11 11.53
N TRP A 164 -3.00 10.87 11.55
CA TRP A 164 -2.69 9.88 12.58
C TRP A 164 -2.51 8.49 11.98
N GLN A 165 -1.84 7.60 12.71
CA GLN A 165 -1.63 6.19 12.34
C GLN A 165 -1.67 5.33 13.62
N PRO A 166 -2.17 4.08 13.56
CA PRO A 166 -2.03 3.14 14.69
C PRO A 166 -0.56 2.93 15.04
N LEU A 167 -0.26 2.75 16.34
CA LEU A 167 1.08 2.33 16.76
C LEU A 167 1.38 0.90 16.26
N PRO A 168 2.66 0.57 16.00
CA PRO A 168 3.06 -0.80 15.70
C PRO A 168 2.56 -1.79 16.76
N GLU A 169 2.22 -3.01 16.34
CA GLU A 169 1.90 -4.07 17.29
C GLU A 169 3.09 -4.26 18.26
N PRO A 170 2.84 -4.46 19.56
CA PRO A 170 3.91 -4.79 20.49
C PRO A 170 4.62 -6.09 20.04
N PRO A 171 5.89 -6.29 20.44
CA PRO A 171 6.59 -7.54 20.17
C PRO A 171 5.75 -8.73 20.65
N LYS A 172 5.64 -9.76 19.81
CA LYS A 172 5.04 -11.04 20.20
C LYS A 172 6.14 -11.83 20.89
N ASP A 173 5.94 -12.16 22.17
CA ASP A 173 6.82 -13.11 22.85
C ASP A 173 6.74 -14.47 22.12
N GLU A 174 7.89 -15.01 21.71
CA GLU A 174 8.03 -16.39 21.23
C GLU A 174 7.82 -17.41 22.36
#